data_AF-A0A5M3VTW4-F1
#
_entry.id   AF-A0A5M3VTW4-F1
#
_cell.length_a   1.000
_cell.length_b   1.000
_cell.length_c   1.000
_cell.angle_alpha   90.00
_cell.angle_beta   90.00
_cell.angle_gamma   90.00
#
_symmetry.space_group_name_H-M   'P 1'
#
loop_
_entity.id
_entity.type
_entity.pdbx_description
1 polymer ?
#
loop_
_entity_poly.entity_id
_entity_poly.type
_entity_poly.pdbx_seq_one_letter_code
_entity_poly.pdbx_strand_id
1 'polypeptide(L)' 'MGMHLAFDVDPATFDRILARLRDNGVPFGNHPAHPDNGRIDHPLCPRGLFFVDAARNLYEVMSPA' A
#
# COMPACT_ATOMS: atom_id res chain seq x y z
N MET A 1 -8.14 -11.69 -13.78
CA MET A 1 -8.80 -10.47 -13.29
C MET A 1 -8.40 -10.32 -11.84
N GLY A 2 -7.87 -9.17 -11.45
CA GLY A 2 -7.54 -8.88 -10.06
C GLY A 2 -8.67 -8.11 -9.38
N MET A 3 -8.74 -8.22 -8.06
CA MET A 3 -9.63 -7.44 -7.21
C MET A 3 -8.90 -6.21 -6.67
N HIS A 4 -9.64 -5.16 -6.31
CA HIS A 4 -9.14 -4.07 -5.48
C HIS A 4 -9.65 -4.26 -4.07
N LEU A 5 -8.73 -4.39 -3.11
CA LEU A 5 -9.01 -4.60 -1.69
C LEU A 5 -8.37 -3.45 -0.90
N ALA A 6 -9.18 -2.68 -0.18
CA ALA A 6 -8.71 -1.57 0.63
C ALA A 6 -8.88 -1.87 2.13
N PHE A 7 -7.85 -1.55 2.91
CA PHE A 7 -7.80 -1.76 4.35
C PHE A 7 -7.48 -0.44 5.07
N ASP A 8 -8.30 -0.08 6.05
CA ASP A 8 -8.02 0.98 7.01
C ASP A 8 -7.38 0.37 8.26
N VAL A 9 -6.19 0.83 8.64
CA VAL A 9 -5.37 0.23 9.71
C VAL A 9 -4.80 1.28 10.64
N ASP A 10 -4.43 0.86 11.84
CA ASP A 10 -3.73 1.72 12.80
C ASP A 10 -2.28 2.02 12.33
N PRO A 11 -1.66 3.09 12.87
CA PRO A 11 -0.33 3.51 12.41
C PRO A 11 0.77 2.47 12.57
N ALA A 12 0.76 1.69 13.66
CA ALA A 12 1.76 0.66 13.91
C ALA A 12 1.61 -0.53 12.96
N THR A 13 0.37 -0.87 12.58
CA THR A 13 0.10 -1.90 11.59
C THR A 13 0.56 -1.48 10.19
N PHE A 14 0.33 -0.24 9.80
CA PHE A 14 0.86 0.30 8.53
C PHE A 14 2.39 0.21 8.46
N ASP A 15 3.09 0.61 9.53
CA ASP A 15 4.56 0.56 9.56
C ASP A 15 5.09 -0.87 9.42
N ARG A 16 4.43 -1.84 10.06
CA ARG A 16 4.77 -3.27 9.91
C ARG A 16 4.53 -3.78 8.51
N ILE A 17 3.45 -3.34 7.84
CA ILE A 17 3.17 -3.71 6.44
C ILE A 17 4.26 -3.12 5.54
N LEU A 18 4.57 -1.84 5.69
CA LEU A 18 5.60 -1.16 4.89
C LEU A 18 6.99 -1.81 5.07
N ALA A 19 7.35 -2.18 6.31
CA ALA A 19 8.59 -2.91 6.58
C ALA A 19 8.60 -4.25 5.84
N ARG A 20 7.52 -5.04 5.90
CA ARG A 20 7.42 -6.32 5.19
C ARG A 20 7.53 -6.16 3.68
N LEU A 21 6.89 -5.15 3.09
CA LEU A 21 6.99 -4.89 1.65
C LEU A 21 8.44 -4.61 1.25
N ARG A 22 9.16 -3.79 2.03
CA ARG A 22 10.58 -3.49 1.82
C ARG A 22 11.47 -4.72 1.97
N ASP A 23 11.31 -5.47 3.06
CA ASP A 23 12.13 -6.66 3.36
C ASP A 23 11.98 -7.76 2.30
N ASN A 24 10.79 -7.87 1.69
CA ASN A 24 10.51 -8.84 0.64
C ASN A 24 10.72 -8.30 -0.78
N GLY A 25 11.17 -7.04 -0.92
CA GLY A 25 11.37 -6.40 -2.22
C GLY A 25 10.08 -6.24 -3.03
N VAL A 26 8.92 -6.15 -2.38
CA VAL A 26 7.63 -5.95 -3.03
C VAL A 26 7.49 -4.47 -3.38
N PRO A 27 7.34 -4.10 -4.66
CA PRO A 27 7.09 -2.72 -5.05
C PRO A 27 5.79 -2.21 -4.43
N PHE A 28 5.82 -0.96 -3.97
CA PHE A 28 4.67 -0.25 -3.46
C PHE A 28 4.68 1.19 -3.98
N GLY A 29 3.54 1.89 -3.92
CA GLY A 29 3.46 3.29 -4.30
C GLY A 29 2.20 3.98 -3.79
N ASN A 30 1.99 5.25 -4.09
CA ASN A 30 0.88 6.04 -3.56
C ASN A 30 -0.30 6.25 -4.51
N HIS A 31 -0.27 5.65 -5.71
CA HIS A 31 -1.33 5.79 -6.70
C HIS A 31 -1.72 4.42 -7.25
N PRO A 32 -3.01 4.12 -7.47
CA PRO A 32 -3.44 2.81 -7.98
C PRO A 32 -2.87 2.48 -9.37
N ALA A 33 -2.59 3.51 -10.18
CA ALA A 33 -1.93 3.36 -11.49
C ALA A 33 -0.39 3.27 -11.42
N HIS A 34 0.21 3.61 -10.27
CA HIS A 34 1.66 3.57 -10.03
C HIS A 34 1.97 2.93 -8.66
N PRO A 35 1.65 1.63 -8.48
CA PRO A 35 1.82 0.93 -7.21
C PRO A 35 3.29 0.52 -6.95
N ASP A 36 4.25 1.20 -7.56
CA ASP A 36 5.68 0.87 -7.54
C ASP A 36 6.59 2.12 -7.39
N ASN A 37 6.00 3.31 -7.20
CA ASN A 37 6.74 4.57 -7.15
C ASN A 37 7.41 4.87 -5.80
N GLY A 38 7.28 3.98 -4.81
CA GLY A 38 7.92 4.05 -3.49
C GLY A 38 7.37 5.14 -2.55
N ARG A 39 6.29 5.81 -2.93
CA ARG A 39 5.67 6.89 -2.14
C ARG A 39 4.54 6.37 -1.24
N ILE A 40 4.26 7.10 -0.16
CA ILE A 40 3.18 6.80 0.80
C ILE A 40 2.29 8.01 1.14
N ASP A 41 2.54 9.18 0.55
CA ASP A 41 1.70 10.36 0.74
C ASP A 41 0.40 10.19 -0.07
N HIS A 42 -0.76 10.39 0.57
CA HIS A 42 -2.06 10.08 -0.03
C HIS A 42 -3.02 11.29 0.05
N PRO A 43 -3.83 11.56 -0.99
CA PRO A 43 -4.74 12.72 -0.99
C PRO A 43 -5.91 12.60 -0.01
N LEU A 44 -6.27 11.38 0.40
CA LEU A 44 -7.42 11.11 1.29
C LEU A 44 -7.04 10.86 2.75
N CYS A 45 -5.76 10.61 3.04
CA CYS A 45 -5.28 10.22 4.36
C CYS A 45 -3.81 10.62 4.53
N PRO A 46 -3.29 10.87 5.75
CA PRO A 46 -1.89 11.22 5.93
C PRO A 46 -0.92 10.18 5.35
N ARG A 47 -1.31 8.89 5.36
CA ARG A 47 -0.49 7.79 4.82
C ARG A 47 -1.37 6.80 4.06
N GLY A 48 -0.92 6.44 2.86
CA GLY A 48 -1.59 5.46 2.02
C GLY A 48 -0.61 4.82 1.03
N LEU A 49 -0.70 3.51 0.84
CA LEU A 49 0.09 2.79 -0.15
C LEU A 49 -0.73 1.77 -0.92
N PHE A 50 -0.25 1.46 -2.10
CA PHE A 50 -0.74 0.44 -3.02
C PHE A 50 0.38 -0.56 -3.29
N PHE A 51 0.03 -1.84 -3.42
CA PHE A 51 0.93 -2.87 -3.93
C PHE A 51 0.12 -3.95 -4.65
N VAL A 52 0.80 -4.76 -5.47
CA VAL A 52 0.17 -5.82 -6.26
C VAL A 52 0.78 -7.18 -5.95
N ASP A 53 -0.06 -8.22 -5.99
CA ASP A 53 0.41 -9.61 -5.92
C ASP A 53 0.61 -10.22 -7.32
N ALA A 54 1.09 -11.47 -7.35
CA ALA A 54 1.27 -12.23 -8.58
C ALA A 54 -0.05 -12.52 -9.33
N ALA A 55 -1.19 -12.51 -8.62
CA ALA A 55 -2.53 -12.66 -9.21
C ALA A 55 -3.10 -11.34 -9.75
N ARG A 56 -2.34 -10.25 -9.67
CA ARG A 56 -2.72 -8.88 -10.09
C ARG A 56 -3.84 -8.27 -9.23
N ASN A 57 -4.04 -8.75 -8.00
CA ASN A 57 -4.87 -8.04 -7.03
C ASN A 57 -4.16 -6.75 -6.61
N LEU A 58 -4.93 -5.67 -6.52
CA LEU A 58 -4.46 -4.38 -6.04
C LEU A 58 -4.87 -4.23 -4.57
N TYR A 59 -3.87 -4.13 -3.71
CA TYR A 59 -4.06 -3.90 -2.29
C TYR A 59 -3.81 -2.44 -1.99
N GLU A 60 -4.73 -1.81 -1.28
CA GLU A 60 -4.61 -0.45 -0.76
C GLU A 60 -4.62 -0.50 0.76
N VAL A 61 -3.71 0.22 1.39
CA VAL A 61 -3.63 0.33 2.85
C VAL A 61 -3.61 1.81 3.19
N MET A 62 -4.57 2.26 4.00
CA MET A 62 -4.68 3.62 4.51
C MET A 62 -4.47 3.63 6.01
N SER A 63 -3.89 4.72 6.53
CA SER A 63 -3.67 4.91 7.95
C SER A 63 -3.75 6.39 8.31
N PRO A 64 -4.32 6.74 9.47
CA PRO A 64 -4.14 8.06 10.05
C PRO A 64 -2.66 8.33 10.34
N ALA A 65 -2.36 9.58 10.71
CA ALA A 65 -1.01 10.03 11.07
C ALA A 65 -0.46 9.27 12.29
#